data_AF-A0A1I2HKQ9-F1
#
_entry.id   AF-A0A1I2HKQ9-F1
#
_cell.length_a   1.000
_cell.length_b   1.000
_cell.length_c   1.000
_cell.angle_alpha   90.00
_cell.angle_beta   90.00
_cell.angle_gamma   90.00
#
_symmetry.space_group_name_H-M   'P 1'
#
loop_
_entity.id
_entity.type
_entity.pdbx_description
1 polymer ?
#
loop_
_entity_poly.entity_id
_entity_poly.type
_entity_poly.pdbx_seq_one_letter_code
_entity_poly.pdbx_strand_id
1 'polypeptide(L)'
;MRVIEVAQPGVDTGARWVKKGGKSVFGYKQHTLVDANDLVLAVEITAANCHDSKPLLTLPDKTRIESGTPIYADKAYSSQKHCDALKVRDIKNGIQDKAVRTKPLTRWQLQRNSLITKARYVVERTFGSQVRWFGGKLLRYCGLARAHAWHILLAMAYNLKRLPKLFANRRIITQT
;
A
#
# COMPACT_ATOMS: atom_id res chain seq x y z
N MET A 1 30.34 -22.66 -3.91
CA MET A 1 29.91 -22.02 -5.17
C MET A 1 29.62 -20.56 -4.88
N ARG A 2 30.47 -19.62 -5.31
CA ARG A 2 30.26 -18.18 -5.10
C ARG A 2 29.56 -17.65 -6.36
N VAL A 3 28.27 -17.32 -6.24
CA VAL A 3 27.56 -16.68 -7.35
C VAL A 3 28.09 -15.25 -7.44
N ILE A 4 28.84 -14.95 -8.50
CA ILE A 4 29.26 -13.59 -8.82
C ILE A 4 28.12 -12.98 -9.64
N GLU A 5 27.37 -12.04 -9.06
CA GLU A 5 26.36 -11.28 -9.81
C GLU A 5 27.10 -10.38 -10.82
N VAL A 6 27.07 -10.76 -12.10
CA VAL A 6 27.56 -9.92 -13.20
C VAL A 6 26.45 -8.97 -13.61
N ALA A 7 26.55 -7.71 -13.21
CA ALA A 7 25.63 -6.66 -13.64
C ALA A 7 26.01 -6.17 -15.04
N GLN A 8 25.09 -6.31 -16.01
CA GLN A 8 25.27 -5.76 -17.35
C GLN A 8 24.95 -4.24 -17.36
N PRO A 9 25.72 -3.43 -18.09
CA PRO A 9 25.41 -2.01 -18.27
C PRO A 9 24.00 -1.82 -18.85
N GLY A 10 23.21 -0.91 -18.27
CA GLY A 10 21.85 -0.59 -18.73
C GLY A 10 20.74 -1.49 -18.18
N VAL A 11 21.06 -2.55 -17.43
CA VAL A 11 20.06 -3.39 -16.75
C VAL A 11 19.75 -2.82 -15.36
N ASP A 12 18.47 -2.67 -15.05
CA ASP A 12 18.05 -2.29 -13.69
C ASP A 12 18.26 -3.45 -12.71
N THR A 13 19.34 -3.38 -11.94
CA THR A 13 19.70 -4.36 -10.91
C THR A 13 18.85 -4.26 -9.65
N GLY A 14 18.02 -3.22 -9.48
CA GLY A 14 17.07 -3.08 -8.37
C GLY A 14 15.69 -3.69 -8.65
N ALA A 15 15.31 -3.76 -9.93
CA ALA A 15 14.04 -4.33 -10.36
C ALA A 15 14.11 -5.85 -10.44
N ARG A 16 12.97 -6.53 -10.24
CA ARG A 16 12.89 -8.00 -10.34
C ARG A 16 11.65 -8.41 -11.13
N TRP A 17 11.70 -9.59 -11.72
CA TRP A 17 10.57 -10.22 -12.38
C TRP A 17 9.64 -10.87 -11.36
N VAL A 18 8.34 -10.80 -11.61
CA VAL A 18 7.31 -11.55 -10.88
C VAL A 18 6.26 -12.05 -11.86
N LYS A 19 5.71 -13.24 -11.63
CA LYS A 19 4.58 -13.78 -12.39
C LYS A 19 3.31 -13.66 -11.55
N LYS A 20 2.33 -12.89 -12.02
CA LYS A 20 1.05 -12.68 -11.32
C LYS A 20 -0.11 -12.84 -12.32
N GLY A 21 -1.06 -13.73 -12.00
CA GLY A 21 -2.21 -13.99 -12.88
C GLY A 21 -1.80 -14.46 -14.29
N GLY A 22 -0.79 -15.30 -14.38
CA GLY A 22 -0.25 -15.80 -15.66
C GLY A 22 0.66 -14.82 -16.42
N LYS A 23 0.70 -13.54 -16.04
CA LYS A 23 1.50 -12.51 -16.72
C LYS A 23 2.80 -12.24 -15.98
N SER A 24 3.90 -12.11 -16.73
CA SER A 24 5.19 -11.69 -16.19
C SER A 24 5.27 -10.16 -16.17
N VAL A 25 5.68 -9.60 -15.03
CA VAL A 25 5.86 -8.17 -14.83
C VAL A 25 7.26 -7.93 -14.30
N PHE A 26 7.98 -7.00 -14.91
CA PHE A 26 9.28 -6.53 -14.44
C PHE A 26 9.14 -5.16 -13.80
N GLY A 27 9.79 -4.96 -12.65
CA GLY A 27 9.89 -3.64 -12.04
C GLY A 27 9.83 -3.69 -10.52
N TYR A 28 9.02 -2.77 -9.98
CA TYR A 28 8.87 -2.52 -8.56
C TYR A 28 7.41 -2.63 -8.12
N LYS A 29 7.21 -2.77 -6.82
CA LYS A 29 5.90 -2.68 -6.15
C LYS A 29 5.86 -1.43 -5.30
N GLN A 30 4.75 -0.70 -5.40
CA GLN A 30 4.43 0.43 -4.53
C GLN A 30 3.53 -0.04 -3.39
N HIS A 31 3.92 0.29 -2.17
CA HIS A 31 3.15 0.11 -0.95
C HIS A 31 2.80 1.50 -0.43
N THR A 32 1.52 1.76 -0.23
CA THR A 32 1.02 3.11 0.08
C THR A 32 0.13 3.06 1.31
N LEU A 33 0.38 3.96 2.26
CA LEU A 33 -0.51 4.23 3.36
C LEU A 33 -1.37 5.45 2.99
N VAL A 34 -2.68 5.32 3.12
CA VAL A 34 -3.68 6.32 2.74
C VAL A 34 -4.60 6.57 3.93
N ASP A 35 -4.99 7.82 4.16
CA ASP A 35 -5.96 8.19 5.19
C ASP A 35 -7.42 7.98 4.73
N ALA A 36 -8.38 8.28 5.60
CA ALA A 36 -9.81 8.19 5.26
C ALA A 36 -10.28 9.21 4.20
N ASN A 37 -9.51 10.25 3.93
CA ASN A 37 -9.82 11.33 2.98
C ASN A 37 -9.23 11.11 1.58
N ASP A 38 -8.65 9.94 1.33
CA ASP A 38 -7.85 9.62 0.13
C ASP A 38 -6.55 10.44 0.01
N LEU A 39 -5.92 10.83 1.12
CA LEU A 39 -4.59 11.43 1.10
C LEU A 39 -3.52 10.38 1.35
N VAL A 40 -2.48 10.39 0.52
CA VAL A 40 -1.32 9.53 0.69
C VAL A 40 -0.47 10.08 1.83
N LEU A 41 -0.26 9.26 2.86
CA LEU A 41 0.55 9.60 4.04
C LEU A 41 1.99 9.12 3.89
N ALA A 42 2.19 7.92 3.35
CA ALA A 42 3.52 7.35 3.13
C ALA A 42 3.55 6.41 1.93
N VAL A 43 4.73 6.33 1.32
CA VAL A 43 5.03 5.46 0.18
C VAL A 43 6.32 4.69 0.44
N GLU A 44 6.29 3.40 0.14
CA GLU A 44 7.46 2.54 0.13
C GLU A 44 7.50 1.73 -1.16
N ILE A 45 8.69 1.68 -1.76
CA ILE A 45 8.92 0.93 -2.99
C ILE A 45 9.80 -0.28 -2.66
N THR A 46 9.43 -1.43 -3.19
CA THR A 46 10.24 -2.66 -3.12
C THR A 46 10.41 -3.26 -4.50
N ALA A 47 11.38 -4.14 -4.70
CA ALA A 47 11.45 -4.95 -5.91
C ALA A 47 10.15 -5.76 -6.11
N ALA A 48 9.77 -6.06 -7.35
CA ALA A 48 8.47 -6.69 -7.62
C ALA A 48 8.33 -8.12 -7.05
N ASN A 49 9.43 -8.83 -6.82
CA ASN A 49 9.41 -10.15 -6.19
C ASN A 49 9.29 -10.11 -4.66
N CYS A 50 9.43 -8.93 -4.03
CA CYS A 50 9.28 -8.83 -2.59
C CYS A 50 7.86 -9.21 -2.17
N HIS A 51 7.77 -9.98 -1.09
CA HIS A 51 6.49 -10.38 -0.51
C HIS A 51 5.84 -9.20 0.21
N ASP A 52 4.55 -8.99 -0.04
CA ASP A 52 3.81 -7.79 0.38
C ASP A 52 3.71 -7.67 1.91
N SER A 53 3.92 -8.76 2.67
CA SER A 53 3.92 -8.71 4.13
C SER A 53 5.03 -7.84 4.75
N LYS A 54 6.18 -7.66 4.09
CA LYS A 54 7.30 -6.92 4.70
C LYS A 54 6.99 -5.43 4.92
N PRO A 55 6.45 -4.69 3.93
CA PRO A 55 6.30 -3.24 4.06
C PRO A 55 5.16 -2.79 4.97
N LEU A 56 4.22 -3.68 5.31
CA LEU A 56 3.15 -3.36 6.25
C LEU A 56 3.70 -2.96 7.63
N LEU A 57 4.85 -3.50 8.02
CA LEU A 57 5.47 -3.19 9.31
C LEU A 57 6.27 -1.89 9.29
N THR A 58 6.81 -1.49 8.14
CA THR A 58 7.70 -0.33 8.01
C THR A 58 6.95 0.94 7.62
N LEU A 59 5.83 0.83 6.91
CA LEU A 59 5.01 1.96 6.49
C LEU A 59 4.42 2.77 7.65
N PRO A 60 3.84 2.15 8.70
CA PRO A 60 3.31 2.88 9.85
C PRO A 60 4.37 3.74 10.52
N ASP A 61 5.60 3.24 10.64
CA ASP A 61 6.72 3.92 11.31
C ASP A 61 7.17 5.20 10.58
N LYS A 62 6.83 5.35 9.28
CA LYS A 62 7.11 6.56 8.49
C LYS A 62 6.11 7.68 8.74
N THR A 63 5.07 7.43 9.53
CA THR A 63 3.98 8.36 9.78
C THR A 63 3.66 8.44 11.27
N ARG A 64 3.14 9.57 11.72
CA ARG A 64 2.62 9.69 13.09
C ARG A 64 1.17 9.22 13.09
N ILE A 65 0.97 7.93 13.37
CA ILE A 65 -0.36 7.36 13.57
C ILE A 65 -0.72 7.51 15.05
N GLU A 66 -1.90 8.07 15.32
CA GLU A 66 -2.40 8.21 16.68
C GLU A 66 -2.72 6.84 17.30
N SER A 67 -2.43 6.70 18.59
CA SER A 67 -2.78 5.53 19.40
C SER A 67 -4.27 5.17 19.22
N GLY A 68 -4.56 3.89 19.06
CA GLY A 68 -5.92 3.39 18.88
C GLY A 68 -6.51 3.56 17.48
N THR A 69 -5.78 4.12 16.51
CA THR A 69 -6.23 4.21 15.11
C THR A 69 -6.21 2.81 14.45
N PRO A 70 -7.25 2.41 13.70
CA PRO A 70 -7.24 1.14 12.97
C PRO A 70 -6.47 1.24 11.64
N ILE A 71 -5.61 0.25 11.37
CA ILE A 71 -5.02 0.05 10.04
C ILE A 71 -5.80 -1.03 9.30
N TYR A 72 -6.36 -0.65 8.15
CA TYR A 72 -7.12 -1.56 7.30
C TYR A 72 -6.24 -2.19 6.21
N ALA A 73 -6.16 -3.52 6.18
CA ALA A 73 -5.37 -4.25 5.18
C ALA A 73 -6.05 -5.52 4.68
N ASP A 74 -5.53 -6.06 3.57
CA ASP A 74 -6.05 -7.27 2.94
C ASP A 74 -5.79 -8.54 3.75
N LYS A 75 -6.58 -9.58 3.47
CA LYS A 75 -6.37 -10.92 4.03
C LYS A 75 -4.98 -11.49 3.71
N ALA A 76 -4.33 -11.03 2.63
CA ALA A 76 -2.95 -11.39 2.33
C ALA A 76 -1.96 -10.97 3.43
N TYR A 77 -2.31 -9.97 4.23
CA TYR A 77 -1.53 -9.50 5.38
C TYR A 77 -1.95 -10.16 6.70
N SER A 78 -2.85 -11.14 6.67
CA SER A 78 -3.26 -11.85 7.88
C SER A 78 -2.13 -12.75 8.37
N SER A 79 -1.35 -12.28 9.34
CA SER A 79 -0.30 -13.04 10.01
C SER A 79 -0.21 -12.66 11.48
N GLN A 80 0.17 -13.62 12.33
CA GLN A 80 0.32 -13.38 13.77
C GLN A 80 1.36 -12.28 14.05
N LYS A 81 2.48 -12.29 13.32
CA LYS A 81 3.53 -11.27 13.40
C LYS A 81 2.99 -9.86 13.15
N HIS A 82 2.03 -9.69 12.24
CA HIS A 82 1.41 -8.39 12.01
C HIS A 82 0.48 -8.00 13.16
N CYS A 83 -0.33 -8.94 13.66
CA CYS A 83 -1.19 -8.70 14.82
C CYS A 83 -0.38 -8.23 16.04
N ASP A 84 0.72 -8.92 16.34
CA ASP A 84 1.58 -8.60 17.49
C ASP A 84 2.27 -7.24 17.29
N ALA A 85 2.79 -6.97 16.10
CA ALA A 85 3.47 -5.71 15.79
C ALA A 85 2.51 -4.50 15.75
N LEU A 86 1.22 -4.69 15.45
CA LEU A 86 0.22 -3.64 15.59
C LEU A 86 -0.15 -3.42 17.06
N LYS A 87 -0.28 -4.50 17.84
CA LYS A 87 -0.56 -4.43 19.27
C LYS A 87 0.53 -3.69 20.05
N VAL A 88 1.80 -3.95 19.75
CA VAL A 88 2.95 -3.25 20.36
C VAL A 88 2.92 -1.74 20.10
N ARG A 89 2.39 -1.32 18.95
CA ARG A 89 2.26 0.10 18.57
C ARG A 89 0.95 0.74 19.04
N ASP A 90 0.12 0.01 19.80
CA ASP A 90 -1.24 0.40 20.16
C ASP A 90 -2.12 0.75 18.95
N ILE A 91 -1.90 0.07 17.82
CA ILE A 91 -2.68 0.26 16.59
C ILE A 91 -3.77 -0.83 16.52
N LYS A 92 -5.01 -0.43 16.25
CA LYS A 92 -6.12 -1.40 16.14
C LYS A 92 -5.96 -2.25 14.88
N ASN A 93 -6.15 -3.56 15.04
CA ASN A 93 -6.04 -4.52 13.95
C ASN A 93 -7.28 -4.48 13.03
N GLY A 94 -7.15 -3.81 11.89
CA GLY A 94 -8.12 -3.80 10.80
C GLY A 94 -7.74 -4.71 9.62
N ILE A 95 -6.88 -5.71 9.83
CA ILE A 95 -6.53 -6.70 8.80
C ILE A 95 -7.69 -7.68 8.63
N GLN A 96 -8.07 -7.97 7.39
CA GLN A 96 -9.12 -8.96 7.10
C GLN A 96 -8.75 -10.36 7.58
N ASP A 97 -9.75 -11.06 8.11
CA ASP A 97 -9.64 -12.45 8.51
C ASP A 97 -9.46 -13.35 7.27
N LYS A 98 -8.51 -14.28 7.37
CA LYS A 98 -8.21 -15.26 6.32
C LYS A 98 -8.76 -16.62 6.72
N ALA A 99 -9.56 -17.23 5.85
CA ALA A 99 -9.96 -18.63 6.03
C ALA A 99 -8.74 -19.55 5.98
N VAL A 100 -8.75 -20.59 6.82
CA VAL A 100 -7.68 -21.60 6.87
C VAL A 100 -8.26 -22.93 6.35
N ARG A 101 -7.42 -23.83 5.83
CA ARG A 101 -7.81 -25.09 5.14
C ARG A 101 -8.88 -25.91 5.89
N THR A 102 -8.94 -25.80 7.21
CA THR A 102 -9.85 -26.54 8.09
C THR A 102 -10.84 -25.67 8.85
N LYS A 103 -10.76 -24.34 8.70
CA LYS A 103 -11.57 -23.38 9.48
C LYS A 103 -12.15 -22.31 8.56
N PRO A 104 -13.43 -22.46 8.15
CA PRO A 104 -14.12 -21.40 7.41
C PRO A 104 -14.32 -20.17 8.30
N LEU A 105 -14.56 -19.03 7.66
CA LEU A 105 -14.85 -17.79 8.38
C LEU A 105 -16.24 -17.85 9.00
N THR A 106 -16.34 -17.38 10.24
CA THR A 106 -17.63 -17.20 10.92
C THR A 106 -18.42 -16.04 10.30
N ARG A 107 -19.74 -16.01 10.53
CA ARG A 107 -20.62 -14.91 10.08
C ARG A 107 -20.10 -13.54 10.54
N TRP A 108 -19.60 -13.45 11.77
CA TRP A 108 -19.02 -12.23 12.34
C TRP A 108 -17.74 -11.80 11.62
N GLN A 109 -16.84 -12.73 11.30
CA GLN A 109 -15.63 -12.43 10.55
C GLN A 109 -15.93 -11.99 9.11
N LEU A 110 -16.94 -12.59 8.47
CA LEU A 110 -17.41 -12.15 7.16
C LEU A 110 -17.96 -10.72 7.21
N GLN A 111 -18.76 -10.39 8.22
CA GLN A 111 -19.29 -9.04 8.40
C GLN A 111 -18.15 -8.02 8.65
N ARG A 112 -17.19 -8.37 9.52
CA ARG A 112 -16.00 -7.56 9.77
C ARG A 112 -15.21 -7.33 8.48
N ASN A 113 -14.94 -8.39 7.71
CA ASN A 113 -14.25 -8.29 6.42
C ASN A 113 -14.98 -7.39 5.42
N SER A 114 -16.31 -7.44 5.39
CA SER A 114 -17.14 -6.57 4.55
C SER A 114 -16.97 -5.09 4.92
N LEU A 115 -17.00 -4.75 6.22
CA LEU A 115 -16.74 -3.38 6.69
C LEU A 115 -15.32 -2.92 6.34
N ILE A 116 -14.32 -3.79 6.52
CA ILE A 116 -12.93 -3.48 6.15
C ILE A 116 -12.80 -3.25 4.63
N THR A 117 -13.47 -4.05 3.80
CA THR A 117 -13.47 -3.84 2.33
C THR A 117 -14.02 -2.46 1.96
N LYS A 118 -15.12 -2.04 2.60
CA LYS A 118 -15.71 -0.72 2.36
C LYS A 118 -14.74 0.41 2.72
N ALA A 119 -14.06 0.29 3.87
CA ALA A 119 -13.03 1.26 4.27
C ALA A 119 -11.84 1.29 3.30
N ARG A 120 -11.38 0.11 2.83
CA ARG A 120 -10.23 -0.02 1.93
C ARG A 120 -10.45 0.51 0.51
N TYR A 121 -11.70 0.75 0.10
CA TYR A 121 -12.00 1.30 -1.22
C TYR A 121 -11.24 2.60 -1.54
N VAL A 122 -10.91 3.39 -0.51
CA VAL A 122 -10.07 4.60 -0.62
C VAL A 122 -8.71 4.31 -1.27
N VAL A 123 -8.06 3.20 -0.89
CA VAL A 123 -6.74 2.80 -1.40
C VAL A 123 -6.81 2.47 -2.90
N GLU A 124 -7.81 1.68 -3.30
CA GLU A 124 -8.01 1.31 -4.70
C GLU A 124 -8.32 2.54 -5.57
N ARG A 125 -9.13 3.46 -5.02
CA ARG A 125 -9.41 4.74 -5.68
C ARG A 125 -8.14 5.57 -5.85
N THR A 126 -7.29 5.65 -4.82
CA THR A 126 -6.00 6.35 -4.88
C THR A 126 -5.09 5.78 -5.96
N PHE A 127 -4.91 4.45 -6.00
CA PHE A 127 -4.13 3.81 -7.08
C PHE A 127 -4.74 4.05 -8.45
N GLY A 128 -6.06 3.88 -8.59
CA GLY A 128 -6.77 4.14 -9.85
C GLY A 128 -6.58 5.56 -10.35
N SER A 129 -6.64 6.54 -9.45
CA SER A 129 -6.37 7.96 -9.75
C SER A 129 -4.91 8.23 -10.12
N GLN A 130 -3.95 7.65 -9.40
CA GLN A 130 -2.52 7.78 -9.74
C GLN A 130 -2.23 7.24 -11.15
N VAL A 131 -2.82 6.09 -11.49
CA VAL A 131 -2.70 5.53 -12.84
C VAL A 131 -3.38 6.41 -13.88
N ARG A 132 -4.61 6.84 -13.64
CA ARG A 132 -5.42 7.59 -14.61
C ARG A 132 -4.88 8.99 -14.88
N TRP A 133 -4.44 9.72 -13.85
CA TRP A 133 -4.07 11.13 -13.97
C TRP A 133 -2.59 11.37 -14.22
N PHE A 134 -1.73 10.45 -13.76
CA PHE A 134 -0.29 10.67 -13.75
C PHE A 134 0.49 9.51 -14.39
N GLY A 135 -0.18 8.49 -14.93
CA GLY A 135 0.49 7.38 -15.61
C GLY A 135 1.32 6.49 -14.70
N GLY A 136 0.98 6.38 -13.41
CA GLY A 136 1.77 5.70 -12.38
C GLY A 136 2.06 4.20 -12.57
N LYS A 137 1.62 3.58 -13.67
CA LYS A 137 2.00 2.19 -14.02
C LYS A 137 3.36 2.08 -14.71
N LEU A 138 3.85 3.17 -15.31
CA LEU A 138 5.09 3.18 -16.08
C LEU A 138 6.17 3.93 -15.29
N LEU A 139 7.30 3.26 -15.06
CA LEU A 139 8.47 3.87 -14.43
C LEU A 139 9.58 4.00 -15.47
N ARG A 140 10.10 5.22 -15.65
CA ARG A 140 11.18 5.53 -16.60
C ARG A 140 12.58 5.47 -15.97
N TYR A 141 12.64 5.41 -14.65
CA TYR A 141 13.87 5.50 -13.89
C TYR A 141 14.35 4.13 -13.44
N CYS A 142 15.64 3.87 -13.63
CA CYS A 142 16.28 2.66 -13.14
C CYS A 142 16.81 2.84 -11.72
N GLY A 143 16.66 1.80 -10.89
CA GLY A 143 17.16 1.73 -9.53
C GLY A 143 16.13 2.13 -8.47
N LEU A 144 16.18 1.42 -7.33
CA LEU A 144 15.20 1.52 -6.26
C LEU A 144 15.05 2.94 -5.70
N ALA A 145 16.15 3.66 -5.52
CA ALA A 145 16.12 5.02 -4.97
C ALA A 145 15.40 6.00 -5.91
N ARG A 146 15.66 5.94 -7.21
CA ARG A 146 14.99 6.80 -8.20
C ARG A 146 13.52 6.39 -8.37
N ALA A 147 13.23 5.10 -8.33
CA ALA A 147 11.88 4.58 -8.29
C ALA A 147 11.11 5.12 -7.07
N HIS A 148 11.72 5.10 -5.89
CA HIS A 148 11.11 5.60 -4.66
C HIS A 148 10.85 7.10 -4.72
N ALA A 149 11.85 7.90 -5.14
CA ALA A 149 11.70 9.34 -5.31
C ALA A 149 10.58 9.71 -6.30
N TRP A 150 10.49 9.01 -7.44
CA TRP A 150 9.40 9.21 -8.41
C TRP A 150 8.02 8.99 -7.80
N HIS A 151 7.83 7.90 -7.04
CA HIS A 151 6.53 7.59 -6.44
C HIS A 151 6.19 8.53 -5.26
N ILE A 152 7.19 9.09 -4.57
CA ILE A 152 6.95 10.20 -3.62
C ILE A 152 6.40 11.42 -4.35
N LEU A 153 7.05 11.85 -5.44
CA LEU A 153 6.59 12.99 -6.25
C LEU A 153 5.19 12.75 -6.81
N LEU A 154 4.92 11.53 -7.28
CA LEU A 154 3.60 11.09 -7.75
C LEU A 154 2.54 11.22 -6.65
N ALA A 155 2.86 10.79 -5.42
CA ALA A 155 1.96 10.90 -4.28
C ALA A 155 1.72 12.37 -3.87
N MET A 156 2.75 13.22 -3.90
CA MET A 156 2.62 14.65 -3.65
C MET A 156 1.71 15.32 -4.69
N ALA A 157 1.93 15.05 -5.98
CA ALA A 157 1.11 15.57 -7.06
C ALA A 157 -0.36 15.11 -6.95
N TYR A 158 -0.56 13.83 -6.58
CA TYR A 158 -1.89 13.30 -6.32
C TYR A 158 -2.59 14.01 -5.15
N ASN A 159 -1.90 14.20 -4.02
CA ASN A 159 -2.45 14.91 -2.87
C ASN A 159 -2.81 16.36 -3.22
N LEU A 160 -1.92 17.09 -3.90
CA LEU A 160 -2.18 18.46 -4.37
C LEU A 160 -3.42 18.55 -5.26
N LYS A 161 -3.60 17.59 -6.16
CA LYS A 161 -4.80 17.52 -7.01
C LYS A 161 -6.08 17.18 -6.23
N ARG A 162 -5.96 16.44 -5.12
CA ARG A 162 -7.10 15.99 -4.30
C ARG A 162 -7.57 17.06 -3.30
N LEU A 163 -6.66 17.85 -2.74
CA LEU A 163 -6.93 18.83 -1.69
C LEU A 163 -8.09 19.81 -1.99
N PRO A 164 -8.22 20.39 -3.20
CA PRO A 164 -9.32 21.32 -3.49
C PRO A 164 -10.71 20.73 -3.25
N LYS A 165 -10.91 19.45 -3.59
CA LYS A 165 -12.18 18.75 -3.35
C LYS A 165 -12.47 18.59 -1.86
N LEU A 166 -11.45 18.25 -1.07
CA LEU A 166 -11.59 18.10 0.38
C LEU A 166 -11.93 19.44 1.04
N PHE A 167 -11.28 20.51 0.59
CA PHE A 167 -11.53 21.86 1.08
C PHE A 167 -12.95 22.35 0.78
N ALA A 168 -13.41 22.16 -0.47
CA ALA A 168 -14.78 22.50 -0.87
C ALA A 168 -15.83 21.73 -0.03
N ASN A 169 -15.62 20.42 0.14
CA ASN A 169 -16.54 19.59 0.93
C ASN A 169 -16.61 20.02 2.40
N ARG A 170 -15.46 20.39 3.02
CA ARG A 170 -15.46 20.88 4.40
C ARG A 170 -16.20 22.20 4.55
N ARG A 171 -16.03 23.14 3.61
CA ARG A 171 -16.75 24.42 3.63
C ARG A 171 -18.26 24.25 3.57
N ILE A 172 -18.75 23.33 2.72
CA ILE A 172 -20.19 23.05 2.60
C ILE A 172 -20.74 22.55 3.95
N ILE A 173 -20.01 21.66 4.65
CA ILE A 173 -20.42 21.12 5.95
C ILE A 173 -20.44 22.20 7.05
N THR A 174 -19.52 23.18 7.01
CA THR A 174 -19.45 24.24 8.03
C THR A 174 -20.49 25.36 7.81
N GLN A 175 -21.11 25.44 6.63
CA GLN A 175 -22.13 26.45 6.30
C GLN A 175 -23.58 25.97 6.52
N THR A 176 -23.76 24.71 6.90
CA THR A 176 -25.04 24.09 7.29
C THR A 176 -25.08 23.81 8.77
#